data_AF-A0A3M2DLM1-F1
#
_entry.id   AF-A0A3M2DLM1-F1
#
_cell.length_a   1.000
_cell.length_b   1.000
_cell.length_c   1.000
_cell.angle_alpha   90.00
_cell.angle_beta   90.00
_cell.angle_gamma   90.00
#
_symmetry.space_group_name_H-M   'P 1'
#
loop_
_entity.id
_entity.type
_entity.pdbx_description
1 polymer ?
#
loop_
_entity_poly.entity_id
_entity_poly.type
_entity_poly.pdbx_seq_one_letter_code
_entity_poly.pdbx_strand_id
1 'polypeptide(L)'
;MGAGGAVLYARKEVRAESQRTLAAARRRLWMCTAVTMAVGAGVVAVDAVRLRRPPAPEPRPAPRAAGAYATGGAPPLAAVVERAFTADLPDWVVALNAEIAAAAAGDGGAYRRAVAAKRAARDALLSDAVRAALGADAAARVGDLLSRAEACGRAREGPPLDRASAALLDAVSAANDAFVAAGVGLFVDADVVAPPGGPRRVLLFSFRVVHVALHRDVSPPIRVLHVRKLDDLNWSRPLLGFASDHFRDAVVLLDQVDAALVSDLLPAMAPGARIDLYGDGDAATEDRRAVEERAGAIVRAEYTAALGDRARQAARVGALLAARRDLFAQWNRRLAGTGARLAAPRTLRVRDVDALLADLAPVASEPQRRQLADIERALTAAPAVAAVDAARRVLVAAVERHEVRHRLDARGAPRPVPPALAAYVGPERDGRGRARPIAQVAREEMSAYLAGIARDPATPLTSFTLLCRFAFDPDRWGAAETYAALAIVAELAREIGIAIDGPLIERGVVRRDRVARAYLALTERGAAELAAAAERAWRAAFGSALAPAAPPGSSAASR
;
A
#
# COMPACT_ATOMS: atom_id res chain seq x y z
N MET A 1 20.76 -43.48 -57.18
CA MET A 1 20.14 -42.14 -57.10
C MET A 1 18.91 -42.24 -56.20
N GLY A 2 18.90 -41.56 -55.05
CA GLY A 2 17.74 -41.58 -54.14
C GLY A 2 18.14 -41.72 -52.67
N ALA A 3 18.46 -40.61 -52.02
CA ALA A 3 18.50 -40.44 -50.55
C ALA A 3 18.79 -38.97 -50.11
N GLY A 4 19.10 -38.06 -51.03
CA GLY A 4 19.45 -36.66 -50.70
C GLY A 4 18.28 -35.66 -50.64
N GLY A 5 17.09 -36.02 -51.15
CA GLY A 5 15.95 -35.09 -51.27
C GLY A 5 15.09 -34.91 -50.02
N ALA A 6 14.95 -35.96 -49.19
CA ALA A 6 14.04 -35.95 -48.04
C ALA A 6 14.56 -35.11 -46.85
N VAL A 7 15.88 -34.96 -46.70
CA VAL A 7 16.50 -34.22 -45.58
C VAL A 7 16.41 -32.70 -45.77
N LEU A 8 16.34 -32.23 -47.01
CA LEU A 8 16.22 -30.80 -47.33
C LEU A 8 14.79 -30.26 -47.21
N TYR A 9 13.78 -31.12 -47.38
CA TYR A 9 12.37 -30.73 -47.20
C TYR A 9 11.99 -30.63 -45.71
N ALA A 10 12.41 -31.60 -44.89
CA ALA A 10 12.18 -31.59 -43.44
C ALA A 10 12.84 -30.39 -42.73
N ARG A 11 14.03 -29.94 -43.20
CA ARG A 11 14.69 -28.74 -42.65
C ARG A 11 14.00 -27.43 -43.01
N LYS A 12 13.26 -27.36 -44.12
CA LYS A 12 12.48 -26.17 -44.51
C LYS A 12 11.19 -26.06 -43.70
N GLU A 13 10.49 -27.17 -43.47
CA GLU A 13 9.26 -27.19 -42.67
C GLU A 13 9.52 -26.90 -41.20
N VAL A 14 10.56 -27.49 -40.59
CA VAL A 14 10.94 -27.19 -39.19
C VAL A 14 11.34 -25.72 -38.99
N ARG A 15 11.96 -25.10 -40.01
CA ARG A 15 12.34 -23.67 -39.96
C ARG A 15 11.14 -22.75 -40.16
N ALA A 16 10.18 -23.13 -41.01
CA ALA A 16 8.94 -22.39 -41.21
C ALA A 16 8.01 -22.49 -39.98
N GLU A 17 7.94 -23.66 -39.35
CA GLU A 17 7.18 -23.88 -38.11
C GLU A 17 7.81 -23.12 -36.94
N SER A 18 9.13 -23.24 -36.75
CA SER A 18 9.85 -22.43 -35.74
C SER A 18 9.68 -20.92 -35.94
N GLN A 19 9.64 -20.44 -37.18
CA GLN A 19 9.37 -19.03 -37.47
C GLN A 19 7.93 -18.61 -37.18
N ARG A 20 6.94 -19.49 -37.38
CA ARG A 20 5.54 -19.23 -37.01
C ARG A 20 5.35 -19.23 -35.49
N THR A 21 6.02 -20.13 -34.76
CA THR A 21 5.99 -20.15 -33.29
C THR A 21 6.69 -18.93 -32.70
N LEU A 22 7.82 -18.49 -33.27
CA LEU A 22 8.50 -17.26 -32.89
C LEU A 22 7.69 -16.00 -33.24
N ALA A 23 6.94 -15.99 -34.34
CA ALA A 23 6.05 -14.89 -34.70
C ALA A 23 4.81 -14.81 -33.80
N ALA A 24 4.25 -15.96 -33.39
CA ALA A 24 3.16 -16.04 -32.42
C ALA A 24 3.62 -15.64 -31.00
N ALA A 25 4.81 -16.09 -30.59
CA ALA A 25 5.45 -15.67 -29.34
C ALA A 25 5.78 -14.17 -29.34
N ARG A 26 6.29 -13.62 -30.46
CA ARG A 26 6.50 -12.18 -30.62
C ARG A 26 5.19 -11.39 -30.59
N ARG A 27 4.09 -11.87 -31.18
CA ARG A 27 2.78 -11.19 -31.08
C ARG A 27 2.20 -11.22 -29.67
N ARG A 28 2.36 -12.33 -28.93
CA ARG A 28 1.96 -12.42 -27.51
C ARG A 28 2.84 -11.54 -26.62
N LEU A 29 4.15 -11.49 -26.90
CA LEU A 29 5.09 -10.61 -26.21
C LEU A 29 4.76 -9.13 -26.50
N TRP A 30 4.47 -8.75 -27.75
CA TRP A 30 4.07 -7.38 -28.10
C TRP A 30 2.73 -6.96 -27.47
N MET A 31 1.75 -7.85 -27.35
CA MET A 31 0.50 -7.56 -26.61
C MET A 31 0.74 -7.43 -25.10
N CYS A 32 1.64 -8.22 -24.51
CA CYS A 32 2.04 -8.06 -23.11
C CYS A 32 2.83 -6.75 -22.90
N THR A 33 3.75 -6.40 -23.80
CA THR A 33 4.55 -5.16 -23.72
C THR A 33 3.70 -3.90 -23.91
N ALA A 34 2.66 -3.93 -24.75
CA ALA A 34 1.72 -2.81 -24.91
C ALA A 34 0.85 -2.60 -23.65
N VAL A 35 0.48 -3.68 -22.95
CA VAL A 35 -0.20 -3.60 -21.65
C VAL A 35 0.77 -3.12 -20.55
N THR A 36 2.04 -3.54 -20.58
CA THR A 36 3.07 -3.11 -19.62
C THR A 36 3.47 -1.64 -19.79
N MET A 37 3.55 -1.11 -21.02
CA MET A 37 3.87 0.31 -21.25
C MET A 37 2.74 1.26 -20.85
N ALA A 38 1.47 0.82 -20.89
CA ALA A 38 0.35 1.59 -20.35
C ALA A 38 0.25 1.56 -18.81
N VAL A 39 0.95 0.62 -18.15
CA VAL A 39 0.96 0.46 -16.68
C VAL A 39 2.20 1.13 -16.06
N GLY A 40 3.33 1.21 -16.78
CA GLY A 40 4.59 1.77 -16.27
C GLY A 40 4.59 3.28 -16.00
N ALA A 41 3.70 4.05 -16.63
CA ALA A 41 3.58 5.50 -16.40
C ALA A 41 2.52 5.87 -15.34
N GLY A 42 1.80 4.88 -14.77
CA GLY A 42 0.61 5.12 -13.95
C GLY A 42 0.85 5.34 -12.45
N VAL A 43 2.07 5.17 -11.95
CA VAL A 43 2.32 5.20 -10.49
C VAL A 43 2.59 6.62 -9.95
N VAL A 44 3.05 7.56 -10.78
CA VAL A 44 3.58 8.86 -10.29
C VAL A 44 2.59 10.03 -10.40
N ALA A 45 1.51 9.92 -11.18
CA ALA A 45 0.57 11.04 -11.40
C ALA A 45 -0.76 10.95 -10.60
N VAL A 46 -0.91 9.96 -9.71
CA VAL A 46 -2.22 9.66 -9.09
C VAL A 46 -2.52 10.59 -7.90
N ASP A 47 -1.52 11.06 -7.15
CA ASP A 47 -1.78 11.85 -5.94
C ASP A 47 -2.21 13.30 -6.20
N ALA A 48 -1.79 13.91 -7.32
CA ALA A 48 -2.26 15.26 -7.70
C ALA A 48 -3.74 15.29 -8.15
N VAL A 49 -4.29 14.17 -8.64
CA VAL A 49 -5.70 14.05 -9.05
C VAL A 49 -6.61 13.65 -7.87
N ARG A 50 -6.04 13.13 -6.77
CA ARG A 50 -6.75 12.64 -5.57
C ARG A 50 -7.29 13.72 -4.62
N LEU A 51 -7.08 15.01 -4.91
CA LEU A 51 -7.37 16.09 -3.96
C LEU A 51 -8.84 16.52 -3.87
N ARG A 52 -9.75 15.92 -4.66
CA ARG A 52 -11.20 16.09 -4.45
C ARG A 52 -11.76 14.91 -3.69
N ARG A 53 -11.51 14.88 -2.37
CA ARG A 53 -12.32 14.03 -1.49
C ARG A 53 -13.75 14.59 -1.48
N PRO A 54 -14.79 13.77 -1.75
CA PRO A 54 -16.15 14.20 -1.49
C PRO A 54 -16.29 14.57 0.00
N PRO A 55 -17.27 15.41 0.35
CA PRO A 55 -17.52 15.74 1.75
C PRO A 55 -17.75 14.46 2.56
N ALA A 56 -17.31 14.49 3.82
CA ALA A 56 -17.58 13.40 4.75
C ALA A 56 -19.09 13.09 4.78
N PRO A 57 -19.46 11.80 4.80
CA PRO A 57 -20.87 11.43 4.79
C PRO A 57 -21.54 11.82 6.10
N GLU A 58 -22.86 11.93 6.08
CA GLU A 58 -23.62 12.09 7.33
C GLU A 58 -23.35 10.89 8.26
N PRO A 59 -23.18 11.14 9.58
CA PRO A 59 -22.96 10.06 10.54
C PRO A 59 -24.13 9.07 10.52
N ARG A 60 -23.88 7.83 10.12
CA ARG A 60 -24.85 6.74 10.22
C ARG A 60 -24.76 6.07 11.60
N PRO A 61 -25.85 5.51 12.16
CA PRO A 61 -25.75 4.68 13.37
C PRO A 61 -24.86 3.46 13.11
N ALA A 62 -24.01 3.10 14.07
CA ALA A 62 -23.12 1.96 13.94
C ALA A 62 -23.94 0.65 13.83
N PRO A 63 -23.60 -0.27 12.90
CA PRO A 63 -24.27 -1.55 12.84
C PRO A 63 -23.97 -2.35 14.12
N ARG A 64 -24.91 -3.22 14.52
CA ARG A 64 -24.62 -4.22 15.54
C ARG A 64 -23.63 -5.23 14.95
N ALA A 65 -22.37 -5.15 15.37
CA ALA A 65 -21.33 -6.06 14.92
C ALA A 65 -21.63 -7.50 15.35
N ALA A 66 -21.33 -8.48 14.49
CA ALA A 66 -21.48 -9.90 14.78
C ALA A 66 -20.12 -10.63 14.80
N GLY A 67 -20.06 -11.74 15.56
CA GLY A 67 -18.88 -12.62 15.64
C GLY A 67 -17.59 -11.87 15.96
N ALA A 68 -16.53 -12.14 15.19
CA ALA A 68 -15.21 -11.54 15.38
C ALA A 68 -15.21 -9.99 15.27
N TYR A 69 -16.19 -9.38 14.59
CA TYR A 69 -16.29 -7.92 14.54
C TYR A 69 -16.77 -7.30 15.87
N ALA A 70 -17.42 -8.09 16.73
CA ALA A 70 -17.84 -7.68 18.07
C ALA A 70 -16.80 -8.06 19.14
N THR A 71 -16.14 -9.21 18.98
CA THR A 71 -15.28 -9.80 20.01
C THR A 71 -13.78 -9.70 19.72
N GLY A 72 -13.39 -9.41 18.48
CA GLY A 72 -12.04 -9.57 17.95
C GLY A 72 -11.81 -10.98 17.41
N GLY A 73 -10.72 -11.16 16.66
CA GLY A 73 -10.33 -12.47 16.07
C GLY A 73 -10.50 -12.55 14.56
N ALA A 74 -10.51 -13.76 14.01
CA ALA A 74 -10.63 -13.99 12.56
C ALA A 74 -12.10 -14.26 12.17
N PRO A 75 -12.75 -13.38 11.39
CA PRO A 75 -14.08 -13.65 10.88
C PRO A 75 -14.05 -14.73 9.78
N PRO A 76 -15.09 -15.59 9.68
CA PRO A 76 -15.17 -16.59 8.63
C PRO A 76 -15.46 -15.95 7.26
N LEU A 77 -14.93 -16.55 6.20
CA LEU A 77 -15.29 -16.22 4.82
C LEU A 77 -15.61 -17.51 4.08
N ALA A 78 -16.84 -17.64 3.60
CA ALA A 78 -17.26 -18.84 2.87
C ALA A 78 -16.51 -18.91 1.52
N ALA A 79 -16.04 -20.10 1.13
CA ALA A 79 -15.25 -20.29 -0.09
C ALA A 79 -15.97 -19.81 -1.36
N VAL A 80 -17.30 -19.95 -1.43
CA VAL A 80 -18.11 -19.44 -2.55
C VAL A 80 -18.05 -17.91 -2.66
N VAL A 81 -18.05 -17.21 -1.52
CA VAL A 81 -17.94 -15.74 -1.44
C VAL A 81 -16.50 -15.33 -1.78
N GLU A 82 -15.50 -15.99 -1.18
CA GLU A 82 -14.09 -15.72 -1.46
C GLU A 82 -13.80 -15.82 -2.98
N ARG A 83 -14.23 -16.90 -3.63
CA ARG A 83 -14.11 -17.07 -5.09
C ARG A 83 -14.79 -15.94 -5.86
N ALA A 84 -16.00 -15.56 -5.47
CA ALA A 84 -16.75 -14.52 -6.18
C ALA A 84 -16.05 -13.16 -6.12
N PHE A 85 -15.44 -12.82 -4.98
CA PHE A 85 -14.71 -11.57 -4.83
C PHE A 85 -13.27 -11.65 -5.40
N THR A 86 -12.66 -12.82 -5.46
CA THR A 86 -11.35 -13.03 -6.12
C THR A 86 -11.43 -13.01 -7.65
N ALA A 87 -12.52 -13.50 -8.25
CA ALA A 87 -12.64 -13.65 -9.71
C ALA A 87 -13.76 -12.80 -10.32
N ASP A 88 -15.00 -12.98 -9.88
CA ASP A 88 -16.17 -12.40 -10.55
C ASP A 88 -16.26 -10.86 -10.38
N LEU A 89 -15.89 -10.33 -9.20
CA LEU A 89 -15.81 -8.88 -9.00
C LEU A 89 -14.71 -8.21 -9.86
N PRO A 90 -13.47 -8.73 -9.92
CA PRO A 90 -12.46 -8.22 -10.84
C PRO A 90 -12.88 -8.26 -12.31
N ASP A 91 -13.48 -9.36 -12.77
CA ASP A 91 -13.99 -9.46 -14.13
C ASP A 91 -15.06 -8.40 -14.41
N TRP A 92 -15.94 -8.15 -13.44
CA TRP A 92 -16.93 -7.08 -13.51
C TRP A 92 -16.29 -5.70 -13.59
N VAL A 93 -15.27 -5.40 -12.78
CA VAL A 93 -14.54 -4.12 -12.79
C VAL A 93 -13.83 -3.91 -14.13
N VAL A 94 -13.18 -4.94 -14.66
CA VAL A 94 -12.53 -4.90 -15.98
C VAL A 94 -13.56 -4.60 -17.07
N ALA A 95 -14.71 -5.30 -17.04
CA ALA A 95 -15.77 -5.09 -18.01
C ALA A 95 -16.42 -3.70 -17.91
N LEU A 96 -16.63 -3.16 -16.70
CA LEU A 96 -17.10 -1.78 -16.49
C LEU A 96 -16.13 -0.77 -17.11
N ASN A 97 -14.84 -0.90 -16.86
CA ASN A 97 -13.85 0.03 -17.39
C ASN A 97 -13.70 -0.10 -18.92
N ALA A 98 -13.86 -1.30 -19.48
CA ALA A 98 -13.94 -1.51 -20.91
C ALA A 98 -15.18 -0.85 -21.53
N GLU A 99 -16.33 -0.89 -20.86
CA GLU A 99 -17.54 -0.19 -21.28
C GLU A 99 -17.31 1.33 -21.34
N ILE A 100 -16.72 1.90 -20.28
CA ILE A 100 -16.41 3.34 -20.19
C ILE A 100 -15.46 3.76 -21.32
N ALA A 101 -14.39 2.99 -21.54
CA ALA A 101 -13.41 3.29 -22.58
C ALA A 101 -14.00 3.17 -24.00
N ALA A 102 -14.79 2.12 -24.27
CA ALA A 102 -15.46 1.93 -25.55
C ALA A 102 -16.48 3.04 -25.85
N ALA A 103 -17.24 3.46 -24.82
CA ALA A 103 -18.18 4.57 -24.95
C ALA A 103 -17.47 5.89 -25.26
N ALA A 104 -16.35 6.18 -24.58
CA ALA A 104 -15.53 7.37 -24.85
C ALA A 104 -14.93 7.36 -26.28
N ALA A 105 -14.60 6.18 -26.80
CA ALA A 105 -14.06 6.00 -28.15
C ALA A 105 -15.14 5.92 -29.26
N GLY A 106 -16.43 5.85 -28.91
CA GLY A 106 -17.51 5.62 -29.88
C GLY A 106 -17.53 4.22 -30.51
N ASP A 107 -16.83 3.24 -29.93
CA ASP A 107 -16.79 1.86 -30.43
C ASP A 107 -18.01 1.06 -29.93
N GLY A 108 -19.09 1.09 -30.72
CA GLY A 108 -20.32 0.36 -30.40
C GLY A 108 -20.15 -1.16 -30.32
N GLY A 109 -19.16 -1.74 -31.01
CA GLY A 109 -18.89 -3.17 -30.99
C GLY A 109 -18.21 -3.60 -29.68
N ALA A 110 -17.15 -2.89 -29.27
CA ALA A 110 -16.51 -3.09 -27.99
C ALA A 110 -17.44 -2.79 -26.82
N TYR A 111 -18.26 -1.74 -26.94
CA TYR A 111 -19.26 -1.37 -25.93
C TYR A 111 -20.23 -2.52 -25.65
N ARG A 112 -20.84 -3.11 -26.69
CA ARG A 112 -21.78 -4.25 -26.53
C ARG A 112 -21.11 -5.47 -25.88
N ARG A 113 -19.87 -5.79 -26.26
CA ARG A 113 -19.10 -6.90 -25.64
C ARG A 113 -18.84 -6.64 -24.16
N ALA A 114 -18.41 -5.42 -23.81
CA ALA A 114 -18.17 -5.03 -22.43
C ALA A 114 -19.44 -5.09 -21.58
N VAL A 115 -20.57 -4.60 -22.09
CA VAL A 115 -21.88 -4.68 -21.40
C VAL A 115 -22.30 -6.13 -21.15
N ALA A 116 -22.16 -7.01 -22.15
CA ALA A 116 -22.50 -8.43 -22.00
C ALA A 116 -21.59 -9.12 -20.96
N ALA A 117 -20.28 -8.89 -21.02
CA ALA A 117 -19.32 -9.43 -20.05
C ALA A 117 -19.60 -8.93 -18.63
N LYS A 118 -19.88 -7.63 -18.48
CA LYS A 118 -20.23 -7.01 -17.19
C LYS A 118 -21.49 -7.64 -16.60
N ARG A 119 -22.53 -7.89 -17.41
CA ARG A 119 -23.76 -8.55 -16.95
C ARG A 119 -23.47 -9.97 -16.47
N ALA A 120 -22.75 -10.77 -17.26
CA ALA A 120 -22.39 -12.13 -16.88
C ALA A 120 -21.61 -12.19 -15.57
N ALA A 121 -20.61 -11.31 -15.40
CA ALA A 121 -19.83 -11.21 -14.16
C ALA A 121 -20.69 -10.77 -12.96
N ARG A 122 -21.65 -9.84 -13.18
CA ARG A 122 -22.61 -9.42 -12.14
C ARG A 122 -23.51 -10.57 -11.70
N ASP A 123 -24.02 -11.35 -12.64
CA ASP A 123 -24.90 -12.49 -12.36
C ASP A 123 -24.15 -13.60 -11.60
N ALA A 124 -22.88 -13.84 -11.93
CA ALA A 124 -22.02 -14.77 -11.20
C ALA A 124 -21.72 -14.30 -9.76
N LEU A 125 -21.29 -13.03 -9.61
CA LEU A 125 -20.98 -12.39 -8.33
C LEU A 125 -22.19 -12.35 -7.39
N LEU A 126 -23.40 -12.26 -7.93
CA LEU A 126 -24.66 -12.24 -7.18
C LEU A 126 -25.51 -13.50 -7.43
N SER A 127 -24.87 -14.64 -7.67
CA SER A 127 -25.55 -15.93 -7.78
C SER A 127 -26.26 -16.33 -6.48
N ASP A 128 -27.25 -17.21 -6.56
CA ASP A 128 -28.04 -17.64 -5.39
C ASP A 128 -27.17 -18.21 -4.27
N ALA A 129 -26.12 -18.97 -4.62
CA ALA A 129 -25.18 -19.51 -3.66
C ALA A 129 -24.40 -18.41 -2.91
N VAL A 130 -23.97 -17.36 -3.63
CA VAL A 130 -23.28 -16.21 -3.01
C VAL A 130 -24.25 -15.40 -2.16
N ARG A 131 -25.48 -15.16 -2.64
CA ARG A 131 -26.53 -14.47 -1.87
C ARG A 131 -26.86 -15.19 -0.57
N ALA A 132 -27.02 -16.51 -0.63
CA ALA A 132 -27.29 -17.32 0.54
C ALA A 132 -26.14 -17.25 1.56
N ALA A 133 -24.89 -17.29 1.09
CA ALA A 133 -23.71 -17.25 1.95
C ALA A 133 -23.43 -15.85 2.56
N LEU A 134 -23.73 -14.76 1.84
CA LEU A 134 -23.62 -13.39 2.35
C LEU A 134 -24.76 -13.02 3.30
N GLY A 135 -25.95 -13.58 3.08
CA GLY A 135 -27.19 -13.10 3.66
C GLY A 135 -27.84 -12.00 2.82
N ALA A 136 -29.16 -11.85 2.95
CA ALA A 136 -29.97 -11.02 2.06
C ALA A 136 -29.58 -9.54 2.04
N ASP A 137 -29.32 -8.93 3.21
CA ASP A 137 -28.94 -7.51 3.29
C ASP A 137 -27.56 -7.27 2.67
N ALA A 138 -26.52 -8.02 3.07
CA ALA A 138 -25.18 -7.88 2.52
C ALA A 138 -25.16 -8.08 0.99
N ALA A 139 -25.87 -9.08 0.48
CA ALA A 139 -26.00 -9.28 -0.96
C ALA A 139 -26.72 -8.12 -1.67
N ALA A 140 -27.76 -7.54 -1.06
CA ALA A 140 -28.44 -6.36 -1.59
C ALA A 140 -27.50 -5.13 -1.62
N ARG A 141 -26.67 -4.94 -0.58
CA ARG A 141 -25.67 -3.86 -0.53
C ARG A 141 -24.58 -4.01 -1.56
N VAL A 142 -24.12 -5.23 -1.84
CA VAL A 142 -23.22 -5.50 -2.97
C VAL A 142 -23.90 -5.13 -4.28
N GLY A 143 -25.16 -5.49 -4.47
CA GLY A 143 -25.94 -5.09 -5.65
C GLY A 143 -26.06 -3.57 -5.84
N ASP A 144 -26.29 -2.81 -4.77
CA ASP A 144 -26.31 -1.34 -4.81
C ASP A 144 -24.93 -0.76 -5.11
N LEU A 145 -23.87 -1.26 -4.47
CA LEU A 145 -22.48 -0.88 -4.73
C LEU A 145 -22.13 -0.97 -6.23
N LEU A 146 -22.44 -2.11 -6.86
CA LEU A 146 -22.20 -2.29 -8.30
C LEU A 146 -22.99 -1.27 -9.14
N SER A 147 -24.26 -1.03 -8.80
CA SER A 147 -25.08 -0.02 -9.48
C SER A 147 -24.53 1.41 -9.33
N ARG A 148 -24.01 1.79 -8.15
CA ARG A 148 -23.38 3.10 -7.92
C ARG A 148 -22.06 3.24 -8.66
N ALA A 149 -21.27 2.17 -8.72
CA ALA A 149 -20.04 2.15 -9.51
C ALA A 149 -20.33 2.34 -11.01
N GLU A 150 -21.39 1.71 -11.55
CA GLU A 150 -21.83 1.96 -12.94
C GLU A 150 -22.27 3.41 -13.17
N ALA A 151 -23.05 3.97 -12.23
CA ALA A 151 -23.48 5.36 -12.31
C ALA A 151 -22.28 6.33 -12.28
N CYS A 152 -21.30 6.07 -11.43
CA CYS A 152 -20.06 6.84 -11.35
C CYS A 152 -19.26 6.77 -12.66
N GLY A 153 -19.12 5.57 -13.24
CA GLY A 153 -18.46 5.37 -14.52
C GLY A 153 -19.11 6.11 -15.70
N ARG A 154 -20.40 6.43 -15.60
CA ARG A 154 -21.18 7.13 -16.64
C ARG A 154 -21.41 8.62 -16.36
N ALA A 155 -21.12 9.11 -15.16
CA ALA A 155 -21.42 10.48 -14.75
C ALA A 155 -20.72 11.52 -15.65
N ARG A 156 -21.22 12.74 -15.81
CA ARG A 156 -20.43 13.78 -16.51
C ARG A 156 -19.35 14.36 -15.60
N GLU A 157 -18.27 14.88 -16.15
CA GLU A 157 -17.22 15.56 -15.36
C GLU A 157 -17.76 16.72 -14.53
N GLY A 158 -17.00 17.10 -13.49
CA GLY A 158 -17.37 18.17 -12.56
C GLY A 158 -18.39 17.71 -11.51
N PRO A 159 -19.34 18.57 -11.10
CA PRO A 159 -20.26 18.28 -10.00
C PRO A 159 -21.05 16.97 -10.09
N PRO A 160 -21.50 16.49 -11.28
CA PRO A 160 -22.18 15.20 -11.39
C PRO A 160 -21.28 14.01 -11.02
N LEU A 161 -20.01 14.02 -11.44
CA LEU A 161 -19.02 13.01 -11.06
C LEU A 161 -18.72 13.07 -9.57
N ASP A 162 -18.55 14.27 -9.01
CA ASP A 162 -18.31 14.45 -7.57
C ASP A 162 -19.45 13.81 -6.74
N ARG A 163 -20.71 14.04 -7.13
CA ARG A 163 -21.88 13.40 -6.49
C ARG A 163 -21.92 11.88 -6.69
N ALA A 164 -21.61 11.39 -7.89
CA ALA A 164 -21.63 9.96 -8.16
C ALA A 164 -20.49 9.21 -7.44
N SER A 165 -19.33 9.85 -7.29
CA SER A 165 -18.20 9.37 -6.49
C SER A 165 -18.56 9.30 -5.01
N ALA A 166 -19.17 10.36 -4.46
CA ALA A 166 -19.68 10.34 -3.08
C ALA A 166 -20.68 9.19 -2.85
N ALA A 167 -21.65 9.04 -3.74
CA ALA A 167 -22.65 7.97 -3.66
C ALA A 167 -22.03 6.57 -3.79
N LEU A 168 -20.95 6.42 -4.55
CA LEU A 168 -20.18 5.18 -4.61
C LEU A 168 -19.52 4.88 -3.25
N LEU A 169 -18.80 5.84 -2.67
CA LEU A 169 -18.15 5.65 -1.37
C LEU A 169 -19.14 5.37 -0.24
N ASP A 170 -20.33 5.98 -0.28
CA ASP A 170 -21.41 5.67 0.66
C ASP A 170 -21.91 4.22 0.52
N ALA A 171 -22.02 3.73 -0.72
CA ALA A 171 -22.42 2.35 -0.97
C ALA A 171 -21.33 1.33 -0.59
N VAL A 172 -20.04 1.65 -0.79
CA VAL A 172 -18.92 0.85 -0.27
C VAL A 172 -19.05 0.73 1.24
N SER A 173 -19.27 1.85 1.91
CA SER A 173 -19.40 1.86 3.37
C SER A 173 -20.64 1.12 3.86
N ALA A 174 -21.78 1.24 3.17
CA ALA A 174 -22.97 0.45 3.46
C ALA A 174 -22.76 -1.06 3.27
N ALA A 175 -22.02 -1.48 2.25
CA ALA A 175 -21.66 -2.87 2.06
C ALA A 175 -20.77 -3.40 3.19
N ASN A 176 -19.75 -2.64 3.60
CA ASN A 176 -18.89 -2.99 4.72
C ASN A 176 -19.66 -3.06 6.06
N ASP A 177 -20.57 -2.12 6.33
CA ASP A 177 -21.44 -2.16 7.52
C ASP A 177 -22.32 -3.43 7.52
N ALA A 178 -22.79 -3.89 6.35
CA ALA A 178 -23.56 -5.12 6.23
C ALA A 178 -22.70 -6.39 6.41
N PHE A 179 -21.46 -6.42 5.91
CA PHE A 179 -20.53 -7.53 6.18
C PHE A 179 -20.21 -7.67 7.67
N VAL A 180 -19.99 -6.53 8.33
CA VAL A 180 -19.80 -6.43 9.78
C VAL A 180 -21.01 -6.98 10.55
N ALA A 181 -22.23 -6.61 10.15
CA ALA A 181 -23.46 -7.06 10.78
C ALA A 181 -23.71 -8.56 10.56
N ALA A 182 -23.32 -9.07 9.39
CA ALA A 182 -23.42 -10.49 9.03
C ALA A 182 -22.27 -11.34 9.61
N GLY A 183 -21.20 -10.73 10.12
CA GLY A 183 -20.02 -11.44 10.60
C GLY A 183 -19.17 -12.05 9.48
N VAL A 184 -19.29 -11.56 8.25
CA VAL A 184 -18.58 -12.07 7.07
C VAL A 184 -17.21 -11.41 6.95
N GLY A 185 -16.14 -12.21 6.85
CA GLY A 185 -14.75 -11.77 6.78
C GLY A 185 -14.33 -11.13 5.46
N LEU A 186 -15.07 -10.12 5.01
CA LEU A 186 -14.89 -9.42 3.75
C LEU A 186 -14.84 -7.91 4.01
N PHE A 187 -14.01 -7.22 3.25
CA PHE A 187 -13.94 -5.76 3.19
C PHE A 187 -13.79 -5.33 1.74
N VAL A 188 -14.52 -4.29 1.33
CA VAL A 188 -14.44 -3.71 -0.01
C VAL A 188 -14.11 -2.24 0.06
N ASP A 189 -13.43 -1.76 -0.98
CA ASP A 189 -13.04 -0.37 -1.10
C ASP A 189 -13.17 0.08 -2.56
N ALA A 190 -13.23 1.39 -2.79
CA ALA A 190 -13.33 1.94 -4.13
C ALA A 190 -12.42 3.15 -4.33
N ASP A 191 -12.01 3.36 -5.58
CA ASP A 191 -11.34 4.58 -6.03
C ASP A 191 -11.82 4.94 -7.44
N VAL A 192 -11.76 6.23 -7.78
CA VAL A 192 -12.11 6.73 -9.12
C VAL A 192 -10.93 7.53 -9.64
N VAL A 193 -10.29 7.03 -10.68
CA VAL A 193 -9.07 7.62 -11.24
C VAL A 193 -9.36 8.17 -12.63
N ALA A 194 -9.03 9.44 -12.86
CA ALA A 194 -9.12 10.08 -14.16
C ALA A 194 -7.70 10.40 -14.67
N PRO A 195 -7.06 9.48 -15.44
CA PRO A 195 -5.73 9.76 -15.98
C PRO A 195 -5.78 10.93 -16.98
N PRO A 196 -4.74 11.78 -17.04
CA PRO A 196 -4.69 12.88 -18.01
C PRO A 196 -4.90 12.37 -19.44
N GLY A 197 -5.89 12.92 -20.14
CA GLY A 197 -6.19 12.58 -21.54
C GLY A 197 -6.74 11.16 -21.77
N GLY A 198 -7.02 10.39 -20.72
CA GLY A 198 -7.57 9.04 -20.81
C GLY A 198 -9.00 8.95 -20.27
N PRO A 199 -9.74 7.87 -20.59
CA PRO A 199 -11.01 7.62 -19.94
C PRO A 199 -10.80 7.38 -18.45
N ARG A 200 -11.73 7.90 -17.63
CA ARG A 200 -11.77 7.58 -16.21
C ARG A 200 -11.85 6.06 -15.98
N ARG A 201 -11.46 5.66 -14.77
CA ARG A 201 -11.54 4.29 -14.30
C ARG A 201 -12.23 4.26 -12.94
N VAL A 202 -13.16 3.32 -12.79
CA VAL A 202 -13.76 2.98 -11.49
C VAL A 202 -13.07 1.72 -10.99
N LEU A 203 -12.45 1.80 -9.84
CA LEU A 203 -11.73 0.71 -9.20
C LEU A 203 -12.55 0.22 -8.01
N LEU A 204 -12.73 -1.09 -7.91
CA LEU A 204 -13.21 -1.75 -6.69
C LEU A 204 -12.15 -2.75 -6.26
N PHE A 205 -11.78 -2.68 -4.99
CA PHE A 205 -10.85 -3.59 -4.36
C PHE A 205 -11.61 -4.49 -3.40
N SER A 206 -11.23 -5.75 -3.33
CA SER A 206 -11.78 -6.68 -2.35
C SER A 206 -10.69 -7.29 -1.50
N PHE A 207 -11.01 -7.44 -0.23
CA PHE A 207 -10.07 -7.93 0.76
C PHE A 207 -10.73 -8.95 1.69
N ARG A 208 -9.97 -9.99 2.03
CA ARG A 208 -10.28 -10.88 3.13
C ARG A 208 -9.86 -10.22 4.42
N VAL A 209 -10.77 -10.16 5.38
CA VAL A 209 -10.43 -9.76 6.75
C VAL A 209 -9.80 -10.95 7.46
N VAL A 210 -8.50 -10.87 7.69
CA VAL A 210 -7.71 -11.93 8.34
C VAL A 210 -7.85 -11.85 9.85
N HIS A 211 -7.92 -10.64 10.39
CA HIS A 211 -8.04 -10.40 11.82
C HIS A 211 -8.75 -9.07 12.11
N VAL A 212 -9.53 -9.04 13.19
CA VAL A 212 -10.15 -7.84 13.76
C VAL A 212 -9.51 -7.59 15.12
N ALA A 213 -8.80 -6.47 15.25
CA ALA A 213 -8.30 -5.97 16.52
C ALA A 213 -9.27 -4.93 17.10
N LEU A 214 -9.48 -4.97 18.41
CA LEU A 214 -10.39 -4.07 19.14
C LEU A 214 -9.63 -3.24 20.17
N HIS A 215 -9.65 -1.92 19.98
CA HIS A 215 -9.12 -0.94 20.94
C HIS A 215 -10.27 -0.46 21.82
N ARG A 216 -10.36 -1.03 23.03
CA ARG A 216 -11.53 -0.89 23.93
C ARG A 216 -11.41 0.22 24.96
N ASP A 217 -10.23 0.82 25.10
CA ASP A 217 -9.96 1.90 26.06
C ASP A 217 -10.56 3.25 25.65
N VAL A 218 -11.32 3.25 24.56
CA VAL A 218 -12.13 4.37 24.09
C VAL A 218 -13.56 3.91 23.85
N SER A 219 -14.52 4.81 24.08
CA SER A 219 -15.94 4.56 23.86
C SER A 219 -16.48 5.44 22.71
N PRO A 220 -17.09 4.85 21.67
CA PRO A 220 -17.17 3.42 21.39
C PRO A 220 -15.77 2.83 21.06
N PRO A 221 -15.56 1.50 21.12
CA PRO A 221 -14.29 0.89 20.72
C PRO A 221 -13.87 1.27 19.29
N ILE A 222 -12.57 1.32 19.01
CA ILE A 222 -12.06 1.40 17.64
C ILE A 222 -11.76 0.00 17.15
N ARG A 223 -12.24 -0.34 15.96
CA ARG A 223 -11.93 -1.61 15.30
C ARG A 223 -10.89 -1.36 14.22
N VAL A 224 -9.95 -2.29 14.13
CA VAL A 224 -8.91 -2.30 13.12
C VAL A 224 -9.01 -3.62 12.36
N LEU A 225 -9.15 -3.54 11.05
CA LEU A 225 -9.23 -4.69 10.16
C LEU A 225 -7.84 -4.95 9.57
N HIS A 226 -7.26 -6.12 9.83
CA HIS A 226 -6.08 -6.57 9.11
C HIS A 226 -6.56 -7.34 7.89
N VAL A 227 -6.24 -6.83 6.71
CA VAL A 227 -6.84 -7.35 5.47
C VAL A 227 -5.77 -7.78 4.47
N ARG A 228 -6.10 -8.80 3.68
CA ARG A 228 -5.34 -9.23 2.49
C ARG A 228 -6.17 -9.07 1.24
N LYS A 229 -5.57 -8.57 0.18
CA LYS A 229 -6.21 -8.39 -1.11
C LYS A 229 -6.61 -9.75 -1.68
N LEU A 230 -7.85 -9.85 -2.15
CA LEU A 230 -8.39 -11.07 -2.76
C LEU A 230 -8.24 -11.07 -4.27
N ASP A 231 -8.24 -9.89 -4.89
CA ASP A 231 -8.18 -9.76 -6.34
C ASP A 231 -6.74 -9.67 -6.88
N ASP A 232 -6.53 -10.24 -8.07
CA ASP A 232 -5.27 -10.20 -8.82
C ASP A 232 -5.17 -8.95 -9.73
N LEU A 233 -6.00 -7.91 -9.52
CA LEU A 233 -5.86 -6.67 -10.30
C LEU A 233 -4.49 -6.04 -10.05
N ASN A 234 -3.88 -5.52 -11.11
CA ASN A 234 -2.57 -4.85 -11.06
C ASN A 234 -2.59 -3.45 -10.41
N TRP A 235 -3.63 -3.16 -9.65
CA TRP A 235 -3.78 -1.94 -8.87
C TRP A 235 -3.60 -2.25 -7.39
N SER A 236 -2.86 -1.38 -6.70
CA SER A 236 -2.67 -1.48 -5.25
C SER A 236 -2.64 -0.09 -4.63
N ARG A 237 -3.03 -0.01 -3.35
CA ARG A 237 -2.80 1.20 -2.56
C ARG A 237 -1.32 1.24 -2.16
N PRO A 238 -0.65 2.40 -2.27
CA PRO A 238 0.75 2.54 -1.84
C PRO A 238 0.91 2.65 -0.31
N LEU A 239 -0.21 2.70 0.44
CA LEU A 239 -0.25 2.89 1.88
C LEU A 239 -0.15 1.55 2.63
N LEU A 240 0.42 1.56 3.83
CA LEU A 240 0.47 0.36 4.70
C LEU A 240 -0.85 0.13 5.45
N GLY A 241 -1.59 1.20 5.68
CA GLY A 241 -2.91 1.22 6.29
C GLY A 241 -3.65 2.47 5.86
N PHE A 242 -4.92 2.58 6.23
CA PHE A 242 -5.65 3.82 6.09
C PHE A 242 -6.86 3.87 7.01
N ALA A 243 -7.31 5.10 7.26
CA ALA A 243 -8.57 5.43 7.88
C ALA A 243 -9.25 6.50 7.03
N SER A 244 -10.53 6.32 6.69
CA SER A 244 -11.31 7.29 5.89
C SER A 244 -12.61 7.65 6.60
N ASP A 245 -13.09 8.88 6.45
CA ASP A 245 -14.38 9.32 7.00
C ASP A 245 -15.56 8.49 6.49
N HIS A 246 -15.39 7.84 5.33
CA HIS A 246 -16.41 6.95 4.78
C HIS A 246 -16.48 5.60 5.50
N PHE A 247 -15.42 5.12 6.17
CA PHE A 247 -15.44 3.85 6.88
C PHE A 247 -15.43 4.08 8.39
N ARG A 248 -15.96 3.14 9.18
CA ARG A 248 -15.88 3.21 10.64
C ARG A 248 -14.57 2.66 11.18
N ASP A 249 -14.03 1.70 10.45
CA ASP A 249 -12.89 0.89 10.87
C ASP A 249 -11.59 1.47 10.31
N ALA A 250 -10.52 1.33 11.08
CA ALA A 250 -9.17 1.48 10.57
C ALA A 250 -8.79 0.21 9.79
N VAL A 251 -7.93 0.34 8.78
CA VAL A 251 -7.53 -0.79 7.94
C VAL A 251 -6.02 -0.89 7.88
N VAL A 252 -5.48 -2.10 8.06
CA VAL A 252 -4.08 -2.45 7.84
C VAL A 252 -4.01 -3.37 6.63
N LEU A 253 -3.23 -2.97 5.61
CA LEU A 253 -3.05 -3.71 4.37
C LEU A 253 -1.85 -4.66 4.49
N LEU A 254 -2.11 -5.93 4.83
CA LEU A 254 -1.06 -6.90 5.13
C LEU A 254 -0.12 -7.17 3.96
N ASP A 255 -0.59 -7.06 2.72
CA ASP A 255 0.26 -7.24 1.53
C ASP A 255 1.22 -6.07 1.32
N GLN A 256 0.83 -4.85 1.70
CA GLN A 256 1.70 -3.67 1.66
C GLN A 256 2.71 -3.68 2.81
N VAL A 257 2.27 -4.11 4.00
CA VAL A 257 3.16 -4.41 5.13
C VAL A 257 4.22 -5.43 4.72
N ASP A 258 3.82 -6.53 4.07
CA ASP A 258 4.75 -7.54 3.56
C ASP A 258 5.71 -6.96 2.53
N ALA A 259 5.19 -6.15 1.61
CA ALA A 259 6.00 -5.48 0.60
C ALA A 259 7.08 -4.58 1.21
N ALA A 260 6.72 -3.73 2.17
CA ALA A 260 7.65 -2.86 2.87
C ALA A 260 8.65 -3.66 3.73
N LEU A 261 8.18 -4.70 4.42
CA LEU A 261 9.01 -5.56 5.24
C LEU A 261 10.08 -6.27 4.41
N VAL A 262 9.70 -6.83 3.25
CA VAL A 262 10.61 -7.57 2.37
C VAL A 262 11.53 -6.64 1.57
N SER A 263 11.05 -5.47 1.18
CA SER A 263 11.80 -4.55 0.31
C SER A 263 12.78 -3.67 1.09
N ASP A 264 12.39 -3.25 2.29
CA ASP A 264 13.08 -2.20 3.04
C ASP A 264 13.65 -2.72 4.37
N LEU A 265 12.81 -3.28 5.25
CA LEU A 265 13.19 -3.52 6.66
C LEU A 265 14.00 -4.81 6.89
N LEU A 266 13.54 -5.96 6.38
CA LEU A 266 14.26 -7.22 6.57
C LEU A 266 15.64 -7.19 5.91
N PRO A 267 15.84 -6.69 4.67
CA PRO A 267 17.18 -6.55 4.12
C PRO A 267 18.12 -5.73 5.02
N ALA A 268 17.61 -4.70 5.70
CA ALA A 268 18.39 -3.88 6.62
C ALA A 268 18.86 -4.64 7.87
N MET A 269 18.21 -5.76 8.22
CA MET A 269 18.63 -6.64 9.31
C MET A 269 19.96 -7.34 9.04
N ALA A 270 20.40 -7.42 7.78
CA ALA A 270 21.72 -7.96 7.46
C ALA A 270 22.84 -7.05 8.01
N PRO A 271 23.97 -7.60 8.50
CA PRO A 271 25.08 -6.81 9.01
C PRO A 271 25.56 -5.76 7.99
N GLY A 272 25.65 -4.50 8.42
CA GLY A 272 26.12 -3.39 7.58
C GLY A 272 25.15 -2.95 6.47
N ALA A 273 23.98 -3.56 6.34
CA ALA A 273 23.00 -3.17 5.33
C ALA A 273 22.44 -1.76 5.61
N ARG A 274 22.06 -1.09 4.52
CA ARG A 274 21.49 0.26 4.52
C ARG A 274 20.02 0.22 4.13
N ILE A 275 19.28 1.29 4.42
CA ILE A 275 17.92 1.51 3.91
C ILE A 275 17.96 2.69 2.94
N ASP A 276 17.45 2.50 1.73
CA ASP A 276 17.33 3.57 0.76
C ASP A 276 16.14 4.47 1.10
N LEU A 277 16.43 5.75 1.37
CA LEU A 277 15.43 6.76 1.72
C LEU A 277 15.28 7.85 0.65
N TYR A 278 16.21 7.97 -0.29
CA TYR A 278 16.30 9.09 -1.24
C TYR A 278 15.65 8.78 -2.60
N GLY A 279 15.39 7.50 -2.90
CA GLY A 279 14.81 7.10 -4.17
C GLY A 279 15.88 6.80 -5.23
N ASP A 280 15.40 6.26 -6.36
CA ASP A 280 16.25 5.83 -7.48
C ASP A 280 16.84 7.07 -8.20
N GLY A 281 18.11 7.00 -8.59
CA GLY A 281 18.73 7.98 -9.50
C GLY A 281 19.38 9.21 -8.85
N ASP A 282 19.24 9.38 -7.54
CA ASP A 282 19.95 10.44 -6.82
C ASP A 282 21.46 10.21 -6.73
N ALA A 283 22.23 11.31 -6.76
CA ALA A 283 23.68 11.26 -6.57
C ALA A 283 24.03 10.74 -5.17
N ALA A 284 25.05 9.90 -5.07
CA ALA A 284 25.58 9.43 -3.80
C ALA A 284 26.37 10.57 -3.12
N THR A 285 25.76 11.24 -2.15
CA THR A 285 26.42 12.21 -1.28
C THR A 285 26.86 11.56 0.03
N GLU A 286 27.78 12.19 0.75
CA GLU A 286 28.20 11.74 2.08
C GLU A 286 27.03 11.75 3.07
N ASP A 287 26.24 12.83 3.08
CA ASP A 287 25.02 12.94 3.90
C ASP A 287 24.03 11.81 3.61
N ARG A 288 23.75 11.51 2.33
CA ARG A 288 22.86 10.40 1.94
C ARG A 288 23.38 9.10 2.52
N ARG A 289 24.66 8.80 2.30
CA ARG A 289 25.28 7.57 2.80
C ARG A 289 25.15 7.45 4.32
N ALA A 290 25.46 8.52 5.05
CA ALA A 290 25.35 8.55 6.51
C ALA A 290 23.91 8.32 6.99
N VAL A 291 22.93 8.96 6.35
CA VAL A 291 21.50 8.79 6.64
C VAL A 291 21.05 7.34 6.42
N GLU A 292 21.38 6.74 5.28
CA GLU A 292 20.97 5.37 4.93
C GLU A 292 21.68 4.30 5.79
N GLU A 293 22.95 4.53 6.16
CA GLU A 293 23.69 3.70 7.11
C GLU A 293 23.08 3.78 8.51
N ARG A 294 22.74 5.00 8.97
CA ARG A 294 22.06 5.22 10.26
C ARG A 294 20.68 4.57 10.28
N ALA A 295 19.91 4.70 9.21
CA ALA A 295 18.61 4.06 9.05
C ALA A 295 18.70 2.53 9.17
N GLY A 296 19.67 1.91 8.51
CA GLY A 296 19.92 0.48 8.65
C GLY A 296 20.34 0.07 10.07
N ALA A 297 21.15 0.88 10.74
CA ALA A 297 21.57 0.63 12.12
C ALA A 297 20.38 0.71 13.10
N ILE A 298 19.48 1.68 12.92
CA ILE A 298 18.25 1.84 13.72
C ILE A 298 17.38 0.59 13.60
N VAL A 299 17.05 0.18 12.37
CA VAL A 299 16.20 -1.00 12.14
C VAL A 299 16.81 -2.24 12.78
N ARG A 300 18.12 -2.46 12.59
CA ARG A 300 18.80 -3.57 13.27
C ARG A 300 18.66 -3.52 14.78
N ALA A 301 18.88 -2.36 15.40
CA ALA A 301 18.83 -2.23 16.85
C ALA A 301 17.41 -2.52 17.39
N GLU A 302 16.40 -1.83 16.85
CA GLU A 302 15.03 -1.92 17.34
C GLU A 302 14.38 -3.27 17.01
N TYR A 303 14.54 -3.79 15.79
CA TYR A 303 14.00 -5.12 15.46
C TYR A 303 14.76 -6.24 16.17
N THR A 304 16.05 -6.10 16.44
CA THR A 304 16.76 -7.11 17.27
C THR A 304 16.16 -7.16 18.66
N ALA A 305 15.92 -5.99 19.28
CA ALA A 305 15.29 -5.91 20.58
C ALA A 305 13.85 -6.48 20.56
N ALA A 306 13.05 -6.09 19.57
CA ALA A 306 11.65 -6.50 19.46
C ALA A 306 11.47 -8.00 19.13
N LEU A 307 12.41 -8.60 18.40
CA LEU A 307 12.31 -10.00 17.96
C LEU A 307 12.90 -11.00 18.96
N GLY A 308 13.74 -10.56 19.89
CA GLY A 308 14.44 -11.41 20.86
C GLY A 308 15.17 -12.56 20.17
N ASP A 309 14.88 -13.80 20.56
CA ASP A 309 15.52 -15.01 20.03
C ASP A 309 15.40 -15.17 18.50
N ARG A 310 14.38 -14.56 17.88
CA ARG A 310 14.15 -14.62 16.43
C ARG A 310 15.03 -13.66 15.64
N ALA A 311 15.71 -12.71 16.29
CA ALA A 311 16.51 -11.68 15.62
C ALA A 311 17.62 -12.28 14.72
N ARG A 312 18.32 -13.32 15.20
CA ARG A 312 19.36 -14.00 14.42
C ARG A 312 18.82 -14.60 13.13
N GLN A 313 17.64 -15.20 13.19
CA GLN A 313 17.00 -15.77 12.00
C GLN A 313 16.49 -14.67 11.06
N ALA A 314 15.94 -13.56 11.60
CA ALA A 314 15.55 -12.41 10.80
C ALA A 314 16.74 -11.76 10.07
N ALA A 315 17.91 -11.67 10.70
CA ALA A 315 19.14 -11.19 10.05
C ALA A 315 19.59 -12.11 8.91
N ARG A 316 19.46 -13.43 9.07
CA ARG A 316 19.71 -14.40 7.98
C ARG A 316 18.74 -14.22 6.82
N VAL A 317 17.44 -14.05 7.12
CA VAL A 317 16.42 -13.72 6.11
C VAL A 317 16.79 -12.43 5.38
N GLY A 318 17.22 -11.40 6.11
CA GLY A 318 17.68 -10.14 5.54
C GLY A 318 18.83 -10.31 4.55
N ALA A 319 19.84 -11.09 4.91
CA ALA A 319 20.97 -11.39 4.02
C ALA A 319 20.53 -12.13 2.74
N LEU A 320 19.59 -13.07 2.85
CA LEU A 320 19.02 -13.79 1.70
C LEU A 320 18.22 -12.85 0.79
N LEU A 321 17.41 -11.95 1.35
CA LEU A 321 16.63 -10.97 0.58
C LEU A 321 17.55 -9.95 -0.13
N ALA A 322 18.61 -9.50 0.53
CA ALA A 322 19.62 -8.64 -0.09
C ALA A 322 20.31 -9.35 -1.27
N ALA A 323 20.76 -10.59 -1.07
CA ALA A 323 21.34 -11.39 -2.15
C ALA A 323 20.38 -11.61 -3.32
N ARG A 324 19.08 -11.83 -3.04
CA ARG A 324 18.03 -11.91 -4.07
C ARG A 324 17.93 -10.62 -4.86
N ARG A 325 17.88 -9.46 -4.17
CA ARG A 325 17.80 -8.15 -4.81
C ARG A 325 19.00 -7.90 -5.73
N ASP A 326 20.20 -8.29 -5.29
CA ASP A 326 21.42 -8.15 -6.08
C ASP A 326 21.42 -8.99 -7.35
N LEU A 327 20.80 -10.19 -7.32
CA LEU A 327 20.59 -10.99 -8.54
C LEU A 327 19.67 -10.28 -9.53
N PHE A 328 18.53 -9.77 -9.07
CA PHE A 328 17.60 -9.03 -9.92
C PHE A 328 18.24 -7.74 -10.49
N ALA A 329 19.04 -7.03 -9.70
CA ALA A 329 19.78 -5.87 -10.18
C ALA A 329 20.81 -6.24 -11.26
N GLN A 330 21.53 -7.37 -11.09
CA GLN A 330 22.44 -7.89 -12.11
C GLN A 330 21.72 -8.23 -13.41
N TRP A 331 20.55 -8.87 -13.33
CA TRP A 331 19.75 -9.22 -14.51
C TRP A 331 19.21 -7.96 -15.20
N ASN A 332 18.73 -6.98 -14.44
CA ASN A 332 18.27 -5.70 -14.99
C ASN A 332 19.38 -4.94 -15.73
N ARG A 333 20.63 -4.98 -15.26
CA ARG A 333 21.76 -4.40 -16.00
C ARG A 333 21.98 -5.06 -17.37
N ARG A 334 21.75 -6.37 -17.47
CA ARG A 334 21.85 -7.10 -18.76
C ARG A 334 20.65 -6.82 -19.66
N LEU A 335 19.47 -6.64 -19.08
CA LEU A 335 18.24 -6.32 -19.80
C LEU A 335 18.14 -4.87 -20.26
N ALA A 336 18.93 -3.95 -19.69
CA ALA A 336 18.88 -2.52 -20.00
C ALA A 336 18.92 -2.21 -21.52
N GLY A 337 19.72 -2.96 -22.29
CA GLY A 337 19.81 -2.80 -23.75
C GLY A 337 18.58 -3.26 -24.55
N THR A 338 17.63 -3.93 -23.91
CA THR A 338 16.41 -4.47 -24.55
C THR A 338 15.16 -3.65 -24.25
N GLY A 339 15.25 -2.65 -23.37
CA GLY A 339 14.10 -1.91 -22.84
C GLY A 339 13.24 -2.72 -21.85
N ALA A 340 13.64 -3.94 -21.49
CA ALA A 340 12.97 -4.75 -20.47
C ALA A 340 13.53 -4.47 -19.07
N ARG A 341 12.66 -4.53 -18.05
CA ARG A 341 13.03 -4.46 -16.63
C ARG A 341 12.23 -5.50 -15.86
N LEU A 342 12.91 -6.21 -14.97
CA LEU A 342 12.32 -7.08 -13.97
C LEU A 342 12.06 -6.25 -12.72
N ALA A 343 10.82 -6.27 -12.23
CA ALA A 343 10.52 -5.78 -10.91
C ALA A 343 11.16 -6.70 -9.86
N ALA A 344 11.83 -6.12 -8.86
CA ALA A 344 12.33 -6.90 -7.74
C ALA A 344 11.12 -7.47 -6.96
N PRO A 345 11.15 -8.76 -6.57
CA PRO A 345 10.06 -9.38 -5.83
C PRO A 345 9.88 -8.70 -4.48
N ARG A 346 8.66 -8.22 -4.22
CA ARG A 346 8.27 -7.56 -2.97
C ARG A 346 7.63 -8.52 -1.97
N THR A 347 7.46 -9.79 -2.33
CA THR A 347 6.90 -10.84 -1.47
C THR A 347 8.01 -11.75 -0.95
N LEU A 348 7.76 -12.47 0.15
CA LEU A 348 8.74 -13.42 0.69
C LEU A 348 9.12 -14.48 -0.36
N ARG A 349 8.14 -14.96 -1.13
CA ARG A 349 8.32 -15.88 -2.25
C ARG A 349 8.21 -15.18 -3.59
N VAL A 350 8.96 -15.64 -4.58
CA VAL A 350 8.72 -15.28 -5.98
C VAL A 350 7.55 -16.10 -6.53
N ARG A 351 6.52 -15.43 -7.06
CA ARG A 351 5.39 -16.09 -7.72
C ARG A 351 5.90 -16.81 -8.97
N ASP A 352 5.54 -18.07 -9.14
CA ASP A 352 5.90 -18.92 -10.28
C ASP A 352 7.41 -18.91 -10.61
N VAL A 353 8.25 -19.11 -9.58
CA VAL A 353 9.72 -19.03 -9.72
C VAL A 353 10.26 -19.92 -10.83
N ASP A 354 9.68 -21.09 -11.07
CA ASP A 354 10.13 -22.01 -12.13
C ASP A 354 9.87 -21.43 -13.53
N ALA A 355 8.69 -20.82 -13.74
CA ALA A 355 8.37 -20.14 -14.99
C ALA A 355 9.29 -18.93 -15.20
N LEU A 356 9.51 -18.14 -14.15
CA LEU A 356 10.46 -17.02 -14.20
C LEU A 356 11.87 -17.50 -14.56
N LEU A 357 12.36 -18.58 -13.94
CA LEU A 357 13.70 -19.11 -14.19
C LEU A 357 13.84 -19.63 -15.64
N ALA A 358 12.78 -20.21 -16.21
CA ALA A 358 12.75 -20.60 -17.61
C ALA A 358 12.84 -19.38 -18.54
N ASP A 359 12.04 -18.34 -18.28
CA ASP A 359 12.05 -17.09 -19.06
C ASP A 359 13.37 -16.33 -18.94
N LEU A 360 14.05 -16.44 -17.80
CA LEU A 360 15.35 -15.82 -17.55
C LEU A 360 16.53 -16.62 -18.10
N ALA A 361 16.32 -17.79 -18.69
CA ALA A 361 17.41 -18.61 -19.25
C ALA A 361 18.37 -17.85 -20.20
N PRO A 362 17.91 -16.89 -21.03
CA PRO A 362 18.80 -16.10 -21.90
C PRO A 362 19.65 -15.05 -21.16
N VAL A 363 19.29 -14.65 -19.94
CA VAL A 363 19.91 -13.52 -19.22
C VAL A 363 20.52 -13.88 -17.86
N ALA A 364 20.09 -14.98 -17.25
CA ALA A 364 20.60 -15.49 -15.99
C ALA A 364 21.50 -16.70 -16.26
N SER A 365 22.70 -16.74 -15.67
CA SER A 365 23.56 -17.92 -15.76
C SER A 365 23.00 -19.07 -14.92
N GLU A 366 23.36 -20.30 -15.26
CA GLU A 366 22.94 -21.48 -14.51
C GLU A 366 23.31 -21.41 -13.00
N PRO A 367 24.51 -20.94 -12.60
CA PRO A 367 24.81 -20.65 -11.19
C PRO A 367 23.85 -19.63 -10.53
N GLN A 368 23.48 -18.56 -11.23
CA GLN A 368 22.56 -17.54 -10.70
C GLN A 368 21.14 -18.10 -10.52
N ARG A 369 20.68 -18.97 -11.44
CA ARG A 369 19.39 -19.65 -11.32
C ARG A 369 19.35 -20.58 -10.12
N ARG A 370 20.40 -21.40 -9.93
CA ARG A 370 20.54 -22.23 -8.73
C ARG A 370 20.58 -21.39 -7.46
N GLN A 371 21.33 -20.28 -7.46
CA GLN A 371 21.38 -19.36 -6.33
C GLN A 371 19.99 -18.82 -5.96
N LEU A 372 19.17 -18.40 -6.95
CA LEU A 372 17.80 -17.97 -6.65
C LEU A 372 16.96 -19.12 -6.07
N ALA A 373 17.04 -20.32 -6.63
CA ALA A 373 16.32 -21.48 -6.11
C ALA A 373 16.74 -21.83 -4.67
N ASP A 374 18.02 -21.74 -4.35
CA ASP A 374 18.56 -21.97 -3.00
C ASP A 374 18.04 -20.91 -2.01
N ILE A 375 18.03 -19.64 -2.42
CA ILE A 375 17.47 -18.54 -1.64
C ILE A 375 15.98 -18.78 -1.37
N GLU A 376 15.18 -19.14 -2.38
CA GLU A 376 13.75 -19.39 -2.21
C GLU A 376 13.47 -20.57 -1.28
N ARG A 377 14.24 -21.66 -1.36
CA ARG A 377 14.13 -22.77 -0.39
C ARG A 377 14.44 -22.32 1.04
N ALA A 378 15.47 -21.49 1.23
CA ALA A 378 15.86 -21.00 2.54
C ALA A 378 14.82 -20.01 3.13
N LEU A 379 14.27 -19.11 2.30
CA LEU A 379 13.24 -18.14 2.70
C LEU A 379 11.90 -18.81 3.05
N THR A 380 11.62 -19.98 2.49
CA THR A 380 10.39 -20.73 2.72
C THR A 380 10.49 -21.76 3.84
N ALA A 381 11.67 -21.97 4.41
CA ALA A 381 11.86 -22.83 5.56
C ALA A 381 11.10 -22.30 6.78
N ALA A 382 10.56 -23.20 7.61
CA ALA A 382 9.73 -22.84 8.77
C ALA A 382 10.37 -21.80 9.72
N PRO A 383 11.67 -21.86 10.06
CA PRO A 383 12.31 -20.84 10.89
C PRO A 383 12.32 -19.45 10.24
N ALA A 384 12.53 -19.37 8.92
CA ALA A 384 12.50 -18.11 8.17
C ALA A 384 11.09 -17.51 8.18
N VAL A 385 10.07 -18.33 7.87
CA VAL A 385 8.67 -17.91 7.92
C VAL A 385 8.29 -17.40 9.32
N ALA A 386 8.65 -18.12 10.37
CA ALA A 386 8.36 -17.70 11.75
C ALA A 386 9.05 -16.39 12.15
N ALA A 387 10.27 -16.13 11.64
CA ALA A 387 10.97 -14.86 11.87
C ALA A 387 10.33 -13.71 11.10
N VAL A 388 9.92 -13.94 9.84
CA VAL A 388 9.20 -12.96 9.02
C VAL A 388 7.86 -12.61 9.66
N ASP A 389 7.10 -13.60 10.14
CA ASP A 389 5.82 -13.37 10.80
C ASP A 389 5.96 -12.60 12.11
N ALA A 390 7.05 -12.83 12.86
CA ALA A 390 7.35 -12.03 14.04
C ALA A 390 7.67 -10.56 13.67
N ALA A 391 8.49 -10.34 12.64
CA ALA A 391 8.81 -8.99 12.16
C ALA A 391 7.59 -8.27 11.58
N ARG A 392 6.74 -8.99 10.85
CA ARG A 392 5.43 -8.52 10.37
C ARG A 392 4.57 -8.02 11.53
N ARG A 393 4.44 -8.77 12.63
CA ARG A 393 3.65 -8.35 13.79
C ARG A 393 4.15 -7.04 14.41
N VAL A 394 5.46 -6.82 14.44
CA VAL A 394 6.06 -5.55 14.89
C VAL A 394 5.59 -4.40 14.01
N LEU A 395 5.74 -4.53 12.68
CA LEU A 395 5.32 -3.48 11.74
C LEU A 395 3.79 -3.27 11.74
N VAL A 396 2.99 -4.34 11.78
CA VAL A 396 1.52 -4.26 11.86
C VAL A 396 1.10 -3.47 13.09
N ALA A 397 1.71 -3.71 14.25
CA ALA A 397 1.37 -2.98 15.47
C ALA A 397 1.68 -1.48 15.37
N ALA A 398 2.77 -1.10 14.68
CA ALA A 398 3.11 0.30 14.45
C ALA A 398 2.10 0.98 13.51
N VAL A 399 1.75 0.33 12.40
CA VAL A 399 0.74 0.83 11.44
C VAL A 399 -0.63 0.93 12.12
N GLU A 400 -1.03 -0.09 12.88
CA GLU A 400 -2.28 -0.10 13.62
C GLU A 400 -2.40 1.10 14.58
N ARG A 401 -1.35 1.40 15.36
CA ARG A 401 -1.35 2.58 16.24
C ARG A 401 -1.54 3.89 15.47
N HIS A 402 -0.90 4.00 14.30
CA HIS A 402 -1.03 5.16 13.42
C HIS A 402 -2.48 5.31 12.93
N GLU A 403 -3.09 4.24 12.40
CA GLU A 403 -4.48 4.29 11.89
C GLU A 403 -5.53 4.49 12.99
N VAL A 404 -5.30 3.91 14.18
CA VAL A 404 -6.14 4.17 15.35
C VAL A 404 -6.11 5.66 15.71
N ARG A 405 -4.97 6.33 15.57
CA ARG A 405 -4.89 7.78 15.83
C ARG A 405 -5.76 8.58 14.87
N HIS A 406 -5.74 8.26 13.58
CA HIS A 406 -6.65 8.87 12.60
C HIS A 406 -8.13 8.71 13.00
N ARG A 407 -8.53 7.53 13.49
CA ARG A 407 -9.90 7.30 14.01
C ARG A 407 -10.21 8.12 15.27
N LEU A 408 -9.27 8.26 16.18
CA LEU A 408 -9.44 9.09 17.38
C LEU A 408 -9.58 10.56 17.01
N ASP A 409 -8.80 11.03 16.03
CA ASP A 409 -8.84 12.41 15.56
C ASP A 409 -10.15 12.74 14.85
N ALA A 410 -10.66 11.83 14.02
CA ALA A 410 -11.94 11.98 13.33
C ALA A 410 -13.16 12.04 14.29
N ARG A 411 -13.05 11.48 15.50
CA ARG A 411 -14.12 11.55 16.52
C ARG A 411 -14.10 12.84 17.33
N GLY A 412 -12.96 13.51 17.40
CA GLY A 412 -12.80 14.75 18.13
C GLY A 412 -13.31 15.96 17.34
N ALA A 413 -13.36 17.12 18.01
CA ALA A 413 -13.50 18.37 17.29
C ALA A 413 -12.29 18.57 16.35
N PRO A 414 -12.48 19.13 15.14
CA PRO A 414 -11.39 19.52 14.28
C PRO A 414 -10.40 20.41 15.06
N ARG A 415 -9.13 20.01 15.06
CA ARG A 415 -8.06 20.80 15.68
C ARG A 415 -7.50 21.78 14.65
N PRO A 416 -7.04 22.97 15.05
CA PRO A 416 -6.36 23.88 14.14
C PRO A 416 -5.08 23.24 13.59
N VAL A 417 -4.67 23.67 12.40
CA VAL A 417 -3.36 23.30 11.82
C VAL A 417 -2.25 23.92 12.68
N PRO A 418 -1.30 23.12 13.21
CA PRO A 418 -0.21 23.63 14.03
C PRO A 418 0.65 24.68 13.27
N PRO A 419 1.18 25.73 13.95
CA PRO A 419 1.94 26.78 13.28
C PRO A 419 3.13 26.29 12.44
N ALA A 420 3.90 25.31 12.95
CA ALA A 420 5.02 24.74 12.20
C ALA A 420 4.59 24.04 10.91
N LEU A 421 3.41 23.41 10.91
CA LEU A 421 2.87 22.80 9.70
C LEU A 421 2.28 23.86 8.77
N ALA A 422 1.57 24.85 9.31
CA ALA A 422 0.99 25.96 8.54
C ALA A 422 2.05 26.75 7.76
N ALA A 423 3.30 26.78 8.22
CA ALA A 423 4.43 27.36 7.50
C ALA A 423 4.71 26.69 6.14
N TYR A 424 4.31 25.43 5.96
CA TYR A 424 4.53 24.68 4.72
C TYR A 424 3.28 24.58 3.84
N VAL A 425 2.13 24.28 4.44
CA VAL A 425 0.88 24.06 3.71
C VAL A 425 -0.01 25.30 3.63
N GLY A 426 0.33 26.37 4.37
CA GLY A 426 -0.52 27.54 4.59
C GLY A 426 -1.68 27.27 5.56
N PRO A 427 -2.62 28.21 5.71
CA PRO A 427 -3.76 28.05 6.61
C PRO A 427 -4.71 26.94 6.13
N GLU A 428 -5.49 26.37 7.06
CA GLU A 428 -6.48 25.32 6.76
C GLU A 428 -7.57 25.80 5.80
N ARG A 429 -7.89 27.09 5.83
CA ARG A 429 -8.84 27.73 4.93
C ARG A 429 -8.13 28.75 4.05
N ASP A 430 -8.50 28.80 2.78
CA ASP A 430 -8.03 29.86 1.88
C ASP A 430 -8.63 31.22 2.25
N GLY A 431 -8.17 32.30 1.61
CA GLY A 431 -8.71 33.66 1.84
C GLY A 431 -10.21 33.84 1.52
N ARG A 432 -10.87 32.80 0.98
CA ARG A 432 -12.32 32.74 0.72
C ARG A 432 -13.04 31.82 1.70
N GLY A 433 -12.36 31.36 2.75
CA GLY A 433 -12.91 30.47 3.76
C GLY A 433 -13.06 29.01 3.33
N ARG A 434 -12.57 28.61 2.15
CA ARG A 434 -12.68 27.21 1.68
C ARG A 434 -11.61 26.35 2.31
N ALA A 435 -11.97 25.16 2.78
CA ALA A 435 -11.02 24.20 3.32
C ALA A 435 -9.96 23.82 2.28
N ARG A 436 -8.73 23.64 2.73
CA ARG A 436 -7.59 23.18 1.93
C ARG A 436 -7.29 21.73 2.33
N PRO A 437 -7.69 20.75 1.50
CA PRO A 437 -7.58 19.33 1.84
C PRO A 437 -6.16 18.91 2.26
N ILE A 438 -5.14 19.42 1.57
CA ILE A 438 -3.73 19.11 1.89
C ILE A 438 -3.34 19.53 3.32
N ALA A 439 -3.82 20.67 3.82
CA ALA A 439 -3.50 21.15 5.15
C ALA A 439 -4.20 20.33 6.24
N GLN A 440 -5.44 19.91 5.96
CA GLN A 440 -6.19 19.01 6.83
C GLN A 440 -5.50 17.64 6.93
N VAL A 441 -5.20 17.01 5.79
CA VAL A 441 -4.56 15.68 5.77
C VAL A 441 -3.17 15.75 6.40
N ALA A 442 -2.37 16.78 6.11
CA ALA A 442 -1.04 16.90 6.73
C ALA A 442 -1.10 17.08 8.25
N ARG A 443 -2.16 17.72 8.77
CA ARG A 443 -2.41 17.86 10.21
C ARG A 443 -2.77 16.51 10.84
N GLU A 444 -3.61 15.74 10.17
CA GLU A 444 -4.00 14.37 10.58
C GLU A 444 -2.76 13.46 10.61
N GLU A 445 -1.95 13.47 9.54
CA GLU A 445 -0.68 12.73 9.47
C GLU A 445 0.30 13.15 10.57
N MET A 446 0.49 14.46 10.80
CA MET A 446 1.36 14.96 11.86
C MET A 446 0.91 14.45 13.24
N SER A 447 -0.38 14.45 13.51
CA SER A 447 -0.95 13.91 14.76
C SER A 447 -0.70 12.41 14.88
N ALA A 448 -0.95 11.64 13.81
CA ALA A 448 -0.78 10.20 13.75
C ALA A 448 0.67 9.77 13.96
N TYR A 449 1.63 10.40 13.26
CA TYR A 449 3.05 10.08 13.41
C TYR A 449 3.62 10.48 14.76
N LEU A 450 3.34 11.68 15.27
CA LEU A 450 3.83 12.08 16.61
C LEU A 450 3.27 11.17 17.70
N ALA A 451 1.98 10.81 17.62
CA ALA A 451 1.39 9.87 18.56
C ALA A 451 1.99 8.46 18.43
N GLY A 452 2.30 8.03 17.20
CA GLY A 452 2.99 6.77 16.92
C GLY A 452 4.39 6.74 17.54
N ILE A 453 5.23 7.72 17.26
CA ILE A 453 6.60 7.83 17.78
C ILE A 453 6.59 7.91 19.32
N ALA A 454 5.68 8.69 19.90
CA ALA A 454 5.59 8.85 21.35
C ALA A 454 5.17 7.56 22.09
N ARG A 455 4.41 6.68 21.45
CA ARG A 455 3.75 5.54 22.10
C ARG A 455 4.24 4.18 21.62
N ASP A 456 5.04 4.11 20.56
CA ASP A 456 5.58 2.85 20.08
C ASP A 456 6.68 2.37 21.02
N PRO A 457 6.48 1.26 21.76
CA PRO A 457 7.48 0.78 22.70
C PRO A 457 8.62 0.02 22.01
N ALA A 458 8.44 -0.38 20.75
CA ALA A 458 9.33 -1.30 20.06
C ALA A 458 10.15 -0.61 18.97
N THR A 459 9.53 0.28 18.19
CA THR A 459 10.11 0.80 16.95
C THR A 459 9.98 2.32 16.72
N PRO A 460 10.08 3.19 17.74
CA PRO A 460 9.85 4.63 17.56
C PRO A 460 10.85 5.30 16.60
N LEU A 461 12.14 4.91 16.62
CA LEU A 461 13.12 5.45 15.68
C LEU A 461 12.88 4.93 14.27
N THR A 462 12.54 3.65 14.10
CA THR A 462 12.21 3.08 12.80
C THR A 462 10.99 3.77 12.19
N SER A 463 9.94 4.01 12.97
CA SER A 463 8.76 4.78 12.50
C SER A 463 9.14 6.20 12.06
N PHE A 464 9.98 6.89 12.85
CA PHE A 464 10.52 8.20 12.46
C PHE A 464 11.37 8.15 11.19
N THR A 465 12.25 7.16 11.06
CA THR A 465 13.07 6.93 9.86
C THR A 465 12.23 6.70 8.61
N LEU A 466 11.19 5.86 8.69
CA LEU A 466 10.31 5.60 7.55
C LEU A 466 9.48 6.83 7.17
N LEU A 467 9.05 7.64 8.14
CA LEU A 467 8.42 8.94 7.89
C LEU A 467 9.38 9.88 7.13
N CYS A 468 10.64 9.97 7.54
CA CYS A 468 11.61 10.85 6.90
C CYS A 468 11.88 10.51 5.42
N ARG A 469 11.52 9.31 4.94
CA ARG A 469 11.54 8.98 3.50
C ARG A 469 10.74 9.99 2.68
N PHE A 470 9.61 10.48 3.18
CA PHE A 470 8.79 11.49 2.48
C PHE A 470 9.46 12.86 2.35
N ALA A 471 10.49 13.14 3.16
CA ALA A 471 11.29 14.37 3.05
C ALA A 471 12.53 14.18 2.14
N PHE A 472 13.06 12.95 2.03
CA PHE A 472 14.26 12.66 1.26
C PHE A 472 14.00 12.28 -0.21
N ASP A 473 12.92 11.55 -0.47
CA ASP A 473 12.52 11.00 -1.77
C ASP A 473 11.73 12.03 -2.59
N PRO A 474 12.31 12.58 -3.68
CA PRO A 474 11.66 13.62 -4.49
C PRO A 474 10.35 13.16 -5.14
N ASP A 475 10.21 11.87 -5.43
CA ASP A 475 9.01 11.30 -6.04
C ASP A 475 7.80 11.36 -5.08
N ARG A 476 8.05 11.63 -3.80
CA ARG A 476 7.02 11.75 -2.76
C ARG A 476 6.66 13.19 -2.42
N TRP A 477 7.40 14.16 -2.92
CA TRP A 477 7.21 15.56 -2.55
C TRP A 477 5.85 16.11 -2.97
N GLY A 478 5.31 16.99 -2.13
CA GLY A 478 3.97 17.58 -2.32
C GLY A 478 2.84 16.77 -1.69
N ALA A 479 3.10 15.56 -1.21
CA ALA A 479 2.18 14.78 -0.39
C ALA A 479 2.00 15.39 1.01
N ALA A 480 0.89 15.07 1.67
CA ALA A 480 0.60 15.52 3.03
C ALA A 480 1.68 15.05 4.03
N GLU A 481 2.15 13.82 3.83
CA GLU A 481 3.17 13.14 4.61
C GLU A 481 4.53 13.84 4.50
N THR A 482 4.88 14.43 3.34
CA THR A 482 6.10 15.23 3.21
C THR A 482 6.06 16.43 4.15
N TYR A 483 4.95 17.17 4.17
CA TYR A 483 4.82 18.34 5.03
C TYR A 483 4.74 17.98 6.51
N ALA A 484 4.05 16.88 6.84
CA ALA A 484 4.04 16.33 8.19
C ALA A 484 5.45 15.91 8.64
N ALA A 485 6.22 15.22 7.79
CA ALA A 485 7.59 14.82 8.09
C ALA A 485 8.48 16.03 8.40
N LEU A 486 8.42 17.08 7.59
CA LEU A 486 9.22 18.30 7.79
C LEU A 486 8.83 19.03 9.08
N ALA A 487 7.53 19.16 9.36
CA ALA A 487 7.05 19.76 10.60
C ALA A 487 7.47 18.95 11.82
N ILE A 488 7.41 17.62 11.75
CA ILE A 488 7.84 16.73 12.83
C ILE A 488 9.35 16.85 13.07
N VAL A 489 10.19 16.86 12.02
CA VAL A 489 11.63 17.07 12.16
C VAL A 489 11.92 18.40 12.88
N ALA A 490 11.26 19.49 12.47
CA ALA A 490 11.44 20.80 13.07
C ALA A 490 11.00 20.84 14.55
N GLU A 491 9.83 20.27 14.86
CA GLU A 491 9.29 20.25 16.23
C GLU A 491 10.11 19.36 17.17
N LEU A 492 10.54 18.19 16.72
CA LEU A 492 11.40 17.32 17.51
C LEU A 492 12.77 17.96 17.76
N ALA A 493 13.35 18.61 16.75
CA ALA A 493 14.61 19.33 16.90
C ALA A 493 14.47 20.46 17.94
N ARG A 494 13.37 21.23 17.88
CA ARG A 494 13.06 22.27 18.87
C ARG A 494 12.91 21.70 20.29
N GLU A 495 12.18 20.60 20.46
CA GLU A 495 11.93 19.96 21.76
C GLU A 495 13.17 19.32 22.40
N ILE A 496 14.18 18.99 21.59
CA ILE A 496 15.46 18.41 22.03
C ILE A 496 16.57 19.47 22.12
N GLY A 497 16.40 20.64 21.50
CA GLY A 497 17.41 21.70 21.45
C GLY A 497 18.45 21.51 20.34
N ILE A 498 18.08 20.87 19.22
CA ILE A 498 18.92 20.74 18.03
C ILE A 498 18.65 21.95 17.11
N ALA A 499 19.70 22.69 16.79
CA ALA A 499 19.61 23.80 15.84
C ALA A 499 19.48 23.30 14.40
N ILE A 500 18.60 23.93 13.61
CA ILE A 500 18.48 23.71 12.17
C ILE A 500 18.90 25.01 11.47
N ASP A 501 19.90 24.95 10.61
CA ASP A 501 20.45 26.10 9.90
C ASP A 501 19.52 26.58 8.77
N GLY A 502 18.49 27.34 9.14
CA GLY A 502 17.53 27.94 8.21
C GLY A 502 16.31 27.07 7.90
N PRO A 503 15.48 27.46 6.91
CA PRO A 503 14.22 26.78 6.64
C PRO A 503 14.43 25.42 5.95
N LEU A 504 13.60 24.44 6.29
CA LEU A 504 13.63 23.11 5.65
C LEU A 504 13.06 23.12 4.21
N ILE A 505 12.27 24.12 3.86
CA ILE A 505 11.84 24.40 2.48
C ILE A 505 12.38 25.77 2.08
N GLU A 506 13.09 25.84 0.96
CA GLU A 506 13.62 27.08 0.43
C GLU A 506 13.25 27.18 -1.04
N ARG A 507 12.58 28.27 -1.43
CA ARG A 507 12.09 28.50 -2.80
C ARG A 507 11.26 27.32 -3.35
N GLY A 508 10.43 26.72 -2.49
CA GLY A 508 9.55 25.61 -2.85
C GLY A 508 10.23 24.24 -2.94
N VAL A 509 11.52 24.15 -2.59
CA VAL A 509 12.29 22.89 -2.66
C VAL A 509 12.70 22.46 -1.26
N VAL A 510 12.60 21.16 -0.97
CA VAL A 510 13.06 20.58 0.30
C VAL A 510 14.58 20.61 0.37
N ARG A 511 15.12 21.20 1.44
CA ARG A 511 16.56 21.29 1.70
C ARG A 511 17.04 20.01 2.38
N ARG A 512 17.25 18.97 1.57
CA ARG A 512 17.61 17.62 2.02
C ARG A 512 18.87 17.55 2.88
N ASP A 513 19.84 18.43 2.64
CA ASP A 513 21.06 18.53 3.44
C ASP A 513 20.74 18.96 4.90
N ARG A 514 19.82 19.91 5.08
CA ARG A 514 19.36 20.36 6.40
C ARG A 514 18.54 19.28 7.09
N VAL A 515 17.66 18.60 6.35
CA VAL A 515 16.87 17.46 6.86
C VAL A 515 17.79 16.32 7.29
N ALA A 516 18.84 16.01 6.51
CA ALA A 516 19.81 14.96 6.82
C ALA A 516 20.55 15.22 8.13
N ARG A 517 21.09 16.43 8.31
CA ARG A 517 21.77 16.83 9.55
C ARG A 517 20.85 16.76 10.77
N ALA A 518 19.62 17.27 10.64
CA ALA A 518 18.62 17.20 11.72
C ALA A 518 18.24 15.76 12.05
N TYR A 519 18.01 14.91 11.04
CA TYR A 519 17.69 13.50 11.21
C TYR A 519 18.82 12.74 11.94
N LEU A 520 20.07 12.94 11.53
CA LEU A 520 21.22 12.28 12.16
C LEU A 520 21.30 12.68 13.64
N ALA A 521 21.28 13.98 13.94
CA ALA A 521 21.31 14.51 15.31
C ALA A 521 20.13 14.02 16.17
N LEU A 522 18.92 13.98 15.61
CA LEU A 522 17.72 13.50 16.30
C LEU A 522 17.83 12.02 16.65
N THR A 523 18.26 11.20 15.70
CA THR A 523 18.33 9.76 15.93
C THR A 523 19.45 9.36 16.88
N GLU A 524 20.51 10.17 17.03
CA GLU A 524 21.60 9.94 18.00
C GLU A 524 21.14 10.00 19.47
N ARG A 525 20.05 10.74 19.75
CA ARG A 525 19.46 10.86 21.10
C ARG A 525 18.84 9.57 21.62
N GLY A 526 18.53 8.62 20.73
CA GLY A 526 17.94 7.34 21.07
C GLY A 526 16.42 7.38 21.21
N ALA A 527 15.83 6.20 21.34
CA ALA A 527 14.38 5.97 21.25
C ALA A 527 13.58 6.68 22.35
N ALA A 528 14.03 6.58 23.61
CA ALA A 528 13.30 7.12 24.75
C ALA A 528 13.21 8.66 24.72
N GLU A 529 14.31 9.34 24.39
CA GLU A 529 14.33 10.80 24.29
C GLU A 529 13.48 11.28 23.10
N LEU A 530 13.57 10.60 21.95
CA LEU A 530 12.74 10.93 20.79
C LEU A 530 11.24 10.74 21.06
N ALA A 531 10.86 9.65 21.73
CA ALA A 531 9.47 9.40 22.12
C ALA A 531 8.94 10.47 23.09
N ALA A 532 9.73 10.84 24.10
CA ALA A 532 9.38 11.91 25.02
C ALA A 532 9.26 13.27 24.32
N ALA A 533 10.16 13.57 23.38
CA ALA A 533 10.08 14.78 22.56
C ALA A 533 8.85 14.78 21.66
N ALA A 534 8.49 13.64 21.07
CA ALA A 534 7.28 13.51 20.26
C ALA A 534 6.01 13.74 21.09
N GLU A 535 5.95 13.28 22.34
CA GLU A 535 4.83 13.56 23.23
C GLU A 535 4.70 15.07 23.53
N ARG A 536 5.82 15.74 23.84
CA ARG A 536 5.84 17.19 24.09
C ARG A 536 5.46 17.98 22.85
N ALA A 537 6.02 17.62 21.69
CA ALA A 537 5.68 18.21 20.41
C ALA A 537 4.18 18.04 20.08
N TRP A 538 3.62 16.85 20.32
CA TRP A 538 2.19 16.62 20.14
C TRP A 538 1.36 17.52 21.05
N ARG A 539 1.71 17.61 22.34
CA ARG A 539 1.03 18.45 23.33
C ARG A 539 1.08 19.93 22.95
N ALA A 540 2.25 20.42 22.53
CA ALA A 540 2.45 21.80 22.08
C ALA A 540 1.63 22.11 20.82
N ALA A 541 1.62 21.20 19.84
CA ALA A 541 0.94 21.38 18.57
C ALA A 541 -0.60 21.35 18.70
N PHE A 542 -1.14 20.51 19.59
CA PHE A 542 -2.57 20.20 19.65
C PHE A 542 -3.26 20.64 20.96
N GLY A 543 -2.54 21.33 21.84
CA GLY A 543 -3.09 21.99 23.04
C GLY A 543 -3.74 21.06 24.05
N SER A 544 -3.47 19.76 23.99
CA SER A 544 -4.04 18.75 24.88
C SER A 544 -3.00 17.70 25.24
N ALA A 545 -3.22 16.97 26.33
CA ALA A 545 -2.40 15.80 26.61
C ALA A 545 -2.69 14.72 25.56
N LEU A 546 -1.63 14.09 25.07
CA LEU A 546 -1.78 12.88 24.29
C LEU A 546 -2.46 11.86 25.22
N ALA A 547 -3.66 11.39 24.87
CA ALA A 547 -4.41 10.47 25.72
C ALA A 547 -3.54 9.26 26.15
N PRO A 548 -3.81 8.57 27.25
CA PRO A 548 -3.05 7.36 27.58
C PRO A 548 -3.09 6.38 26.40
N ALA A 549 -1.97 5.74 26.10
CA ALA A 549 -1.99 4.60 25.20
C ALA A 549 -2.72 3.46 25.92
N ALA A 550 -3.77 2.94 25.30
CA ALA A 550 -4.23 1.60 25.60
C ALA A 550 -3.04 0.63 25.50
N PRO A 551 -2.76 -0.23 26.49
CA PRO A 551 -2.02 -1.43 26.16
C PRO A 551 -2.79 -2.13 25.04
N PRO A 552 -2.14 -2.61 23.97
CA PRO A 552 -2.85 -3.39 22.96
C PRO A 552 -3.62 -4.45 23.71
N GLY A 553 -4.96 -4.43 23.59
CA GLY A 553 -5.82 -5.40 24.26
C GLY A 553 -5.22 -6.75 23.97
N SER A 554 -4.80 -7.48 25.02
CA SER A 554 -4.10 -8.73 24.88
C SER A 554 -5.05 -9.71 24.20
N SER A 555 -5.04 -9.72 22.87
CA SER A 555 -5.49 -10.84 22.10
C SER A 555 -4.47 -11.92 22.41
N ALA A 556 -4.75 -12.65 23.49
CA ALA A 556 -4.28 -14.01 23.66
C ALA A 556 -4.82 -14.83 22.48
N ALA A 557 -4.24 -14.62 21.30
CA ALA A 557 -4.18 -15.64 20.28
C ALA A 557 -3.17 -16.65 20.81
N SER A 558 -3.71 -17.56 21.62
CA SER A 558 -3.06 -18.79 22.03
C SER A 558 -2.38 -19.47 20.83
N ARG A 559 -1.11 -19.81 21.04
CA ARG A 559 -0.34 -20.95 20.51
C ARG A 559 -0.70 -21.50 19.13
#